data_AF-A0A0H5P9Z4-F1
#
_entry.id   AF-A0A0H5P9Z4-F1
#
_cell.length_a   1.000
_cell.length_b   1.000
_cell.length_c   1.000
_cell.angle_alpha   90.00
_cell.angle_beta   90.00
_cell.angle_gamma   90.00
#
_symmetry.space_group_name_H-M   'P 1'
#
loop_
_entity.id
_entity.type
_entity.pdbx_description
1 polymer ?
#
loop_
_entity_poly.entity_id
_entity_poly.type
_entity_poly.pdbx_seq_one_letter_code
_entity_poly.pdbx_strand_id
1 'polypeptide(L)'
;MTNPEQGPAVGADDGADRRVCQFPVAYDPGSGEFAVAGHPLPPAPPGRGRKAEYCGEFHVDPDGVRRRHDRAAAFQRKRELQLEAAGGATARPDRPVPRPVTSARASLAELLAQWEMVTTAHRAQQAEIVDRVAEIVATAGDPDAAVAEVARIRAEAQAEIDAARAAAAEAENEALSARRELARAIEDKTLAEGAAEDAIADRDARAAEAAAEVDQARAEAATVIEQARADVAAAHAELEHALTDARSRIAAAEQAAAERVHAIRTETATEIEQIQAAANEQIRAAETRVRAASKAQRDAEAERAGAEQAAADARTEAQQLRRDLEVARAELTELTQAARAEREQLRSELASARAEARADREQMRTDHAAELARTQEAANAQVAALRQALDTAHSTISRLEDEMARRKGEQK
;
A
#
# COMPACT_ATOMS: atom_id res chain seq x y z
N MET A 1 -5.62 -20.88 21.23
CA MET A 1 -6.62 -20.04 20.54
C MET A 1 -7.09 -20.82 19.33
N THR A 2 -8.39 -21.03 19.27
CA THR A 2 -9.12 -22.13 18.64
C THR A 2 -9.22 -22.01 17.12
N ASN A 3 -8.86 -23.09 16.43
CA ASN A 3 -9.20 -23.35 15.03
C ASN A 3 -10.72 -23.35 14.86
N PRO A 4 -11.30 -22.62 13.90
CA PRO A 4 -12.70 -22.78 13.56
C PRO A 4 -12.88 -24.05 12.72
N GLU A 5 -13.77 -24.91 13.21
CA GLU A 5 -14.26 -26.11 12.56
C GLU A 5 -14.91 -25.77 11.21
N GLN A 6 -14.38 -26.35 10.14
CA GLN A 6 -15.04 -26.41 8.83
C GLN A 6 -16.13 -27.47 8.91
N GLY A 7 -17.39 -27.03 9.03
CA GLY A 7 -18.56 -27.89 8.87
C GLY A 7 -18.67 -28.40 7.41
N PRO A 8 -19.19 -29.63 7.19
CA PRO A 8 -19.41 -30.15 5.85
C PRO A 8 -20.50 -29.32 5.16
N ALA A 9 -20.14 -28.74 4.00
CA ALA A 9 -21.08 -28.11 3.10
C ALA A 9 -22.13 -29.15 2.67
N VAL A 10 -23.38 -28.91 3.08
CA VAL A 10 -24.57 -29.58 2.56
C VAL A 10 -24.59 -29.34 1.05
N GLY A 11 -24.51 -30.43 0.28
CA GLY A 11 -24.53 -30.40 -1.18
C GLY A 11 -25.76 -29.66 -1.67
N ALA A 12 -25.52 -28.59 -2.41
CA ALA A 12 -26.55 -27.89 -3.15
C ALA A 12 -27.21 -28.86 -4.14
N ASP A 13 -28.53 -28.77 -4.25
CA ASP A 13 -29.40 -29.46 -5.19
C ASP A 13 -28.80 -29.60 -6.62
N ASP A 14 -28.08 -30.68 -6.88
CA ASP A 14 -27.80 -31.21 -8.22
C ASP A 14 -29.02 -31.96 -8.80
N GLY A 15 -30.20 -31.79 -8.19
CA GLY A 15 -31.51 -32.12 -8.72
C GLY A 15 -31.96 -31.19 -9.87
N ALA A 16 -31.02 -30.54 -10.55
CA ALA A 16 -31.27 -29.70 -11.71
C ALA A 16 -31.74 -30.56 -12.89
N ASP A 17 -33.05 -30.78 -12.94
CA ASP A 17 -33.85 -30.93 -14.15
C ASP A 17 -33.27 -31.94 -15.15
N ARG A 18 -33.06 -33.19 -14.70
CA ARG A 18 -32.79 -34.35 -15.59
C ARG A 18 -34.04 -34.62 -16.44
N ARG A 19 -34.23 -33.77 -17.44
CA ARG A 19 -35.31 -33.91 -18.42
C ARG A 19 -35.08 -35.17 -19.22
N VAL A 20 -36.11 -35.97 -19.36
CA VAL A 20 -36.10 -37.20 -20.16
C VAL A 20 -36.90 -37.03 -21.44
N CYS A 21 -36.54 -37.78 -22.48
CA CYS A 21 -37.21 -37.80 -23.76
C CYS A 21 -38.65 -38.28 -23.59
N GLN A 22 -39.60 -37.44 -24.00
CA GLN A 22 -41.05 -37.69 -23.89
C GLN A 22 -41.61 -38.48 -25.08
N PHE A 23 -40.76 -39.19 -25.83
CA PHE A 23 -41.21 -39.97 -27.00
C PHE A 23 -42.01 -41.19 -26.53
N PRO A 24 -43.24 -41.41 -27.03
CA PRO A 24 -44.12 -42.47 -26.57
C PRO A 24 -43.68 -43.84 -27.13
N VAL A 25 -43.43 -44.79 -26.24
CA VAL A 25 -42.96 -46.15 -26.60
C VAL A 25 -44.02 -47.23 -26.37
N ALA A 26 -44.94 -47.02 -25.44
CA ALA A 26 -46.09 -47.88 -25.22
C ALA A 26 -47.30 -47.03 -24.78
N TYR A 27 -48.50 -47.58 -24.97
CA TYR A 27 -49.75 -46.99 -24.50
C TYR A 27 -50.45 -48.01 -23.61
N ASP A 28 -50.77 -47.61 -22.38
CA ASP A 28 -51.53 -48.44 -21.47
C ASP A 28 -53.02 -48.06 -21.56
N PRO A 29 -53.88 -48.92 -22.14
CA PRO A 29 -55.30 -48.61 -22.28
C PRO A 29 -56.04 -48.55 -20.93
N GLY A 30 -55.48 -49.12 -19.86
CA GLY A 30 -56.07 -49.09 -18.52
C GLY A 30 -55.95 -47.72 -17.84
N SER A 31 -54.82 -47.05 -18.03
CA SER A 31 -54.55 -45.70 -17.47
C SER A 31 -54.77 -44.57 -18.47
N GLY A 32 -54.76 -44.87 -19.77
CA GLY A 32 -54.79 -43.87 -20.84
C GLY A 32 -53.48 -43.09 -20.98
N GLU A 33 -52.41 -43.52 -20.29
CA GLU A 33 -51.11 -42.87 -20.29
C GLU A 33 -50.15 -43.52 -21.30
N PHE A 34 -49.20 -42.71 -21.79
CA PHE A 34 -48.11 -43.18 -22.64
C PHE A 34 -46.87 -43.43 -21.80
N ALA A 35 -46.30 -44.63 -21.89
CA ALA A 35 -44.94 -44.85 -21.42
C ALA A 35 -43.98 -44.11 -22.36
N VAL A 36 -43.02 -43.37 -21.80
CA VAL A 36 -42.04 -42.60 -22.58
C VAL A 36 -40.67 -43.28 -22.57
N ALA A 37 -39.86 -43.03 -23.60
CA ALA A 37 -38.55 -43.65 -23.78
C ALA A 37 -37.58 -43.40 -22.61
N GLY A 38 -37.71 -42.25 -21.92
CA GLY A 38 -36.99 -42.01 -20.66
C GLY A 38 -35.50 -41.69 -20.80
N HIS A 39 -34.96 -41.52 -22.01
CA HIS A 39 -33.55 -41.20 -22.22
C HIS A 39 -33.23 -39.75 -21.82
N PRO A 40 -32.07 -39.46 -21.21
CA PRO A 40 -31.72 -38.10 -20.77
C PRO A 40 -31.60 -37.15 -21.97
N LEU A 41 -32.22 -35.97 -21.87
CA LEU A 41 -32.08 -34.90 -22.85
C LEU A 41 -30.81 -34.08 -22.59
N PRO A 42 -30.14 -33.59 -23.64
CA PRO A 42 -29.01 -32.67 -23.46
C PRO A 42 -29.47 -31.39 -22.73
N PRO A 43 -28.59 -30.77 -21.93
CA PRO A 43 -28.89 -29.52 -21.25
C PRO A 43 -29.32 -28.47 -22.28
N ALA A 44 -30.40 -27.75 -21.97
CA ALA A 44 -30.90 -26.73 -22.89
C ALA A 44 -29.83 -25.63 -23.02
N PRO A 45 -29.45 -25.21 -24.24
CA PRO A 45 -28.53 -24.10 -24.40
C PRO A 45 -29.11 -22.85 -23.73
N PRO A 46 -28.29 -22.05 -23.04
CA PRO A 46 -28.76 -20.84 -22.37
C PRO A 46 -29.25 -19.84 -23.43
N GLY A 47 -30.56 -19.73 -23.59
CA GLY A 47 -31.19 -18.86 -24.59
C GLY A 47 -32.71 -18.87 -24.51
N ARG A 48 -33.36 -17.78 -24.96
CA ARG A 48 -34.83 -17.65 -25.00
C ARG A 48 -35.41 -18.56 -26.09
N GLY A 49 -35.69 -19.81 -25.72
CA GLY A 49 -36.36 -20.78 -26.58
C GLY A 49 -37.12 -21.82 -25.76
N ARG A 50 -38.23 -22.35 -26.30
CA ARG A 50 -38.98 -23.43 -25.65
C ARG A 50 -38.09 -24.66 -25.58
N LYS A 51 -37.87 -25.19 -24.38
CA LYS A 51 -37.10 -26.42 -24.12
C LYS A 51 -37.61 -27.55 -25.05
N ALA A 52 -36.71 -28.23 -25.75
CA ALA A 52 -37.08 -29.41 -26.54
C ALA A 52 -37.56 -30.54 -25.62
N GLU A 53 -38.66 -31.19 -25.97
CA GLU A 53 -39.28 -32.30 -25.24
C GLU A 53 -38.77 -33.69 -25.71
N TYR A 54 -38.07 -33.73 -26.85
CA TYR A 54 -37.58 -34.95 -27.50
C TYR A 54 -36.08 -34.81 -27.85
N CYS A 55 -35.34 -35.93 -27.89
CA CYS A 55 -33.87 -35.90 -28.10
C CYS A 55 -33.46 -35.63 -29.55
N GLY A 56 -34.34 -35.82 -30.53
CA GLY A 56 -34.06 -35.62 -31.95
C GLY A 56 -33.20 -36.72 -32.62
N GLU A 57 -32.75 -37.70 -31.85
CA GLU A 57 -31.90 -38.82 -32.28
C GLU A 57 -32.72 -40.04 -32.73
N PHE A 58 -32.06 -40.97 -33.43
CA PHE A 58 -32.67 -42.23 -33.84
C PHE A 58 -32.41 -43.32 -32.81
N HIS A 59 -33.47 -43.77 -32.12
CA HIS A 59 -33.41 -44.88 -31.18
C HIS A 59 -34.19 -46.09 -31.69
N VAL A 60 -33.82 -47.28 -31.22
CA VAL A 60 -34.60 -48.50 -31.42
C VAL A 60 -35.58 -48.58 -30.25
N ASP A 61 -36.87 -48.45 -30.55
CA ASP A 61 -37.92 -48.51 -29.54
C ASP A 61 -38.09 -49.97 -29.04
N PRO A 62 -38.80 -50.21 -27.92
CA PRO A 62 -39.03 -51.57 -27.38
C PRO A 62 -39.71 -52.56 -28.35
N ASP A 63 -40.35 -52.05 -29.41
CA ASP A 63 -40.95 -52.84 -30.49
C ASP A 63 -39.93 -53.28 -31.57
N GLY A 64 -38.66 -52.92 -31.42
CA GLY A 64 -37.56 -53.28 -32.32
C GLY A 64 -37.43 -52.38 -33.55
N VAL A 65 -38.26 -51.34 -33.70
CA VAL A 65 -38.24 -50.45 -34.85
C VAL A 65 -37.42 -49.20 -34.54
N ARG A 66 -36.54 -48.82 -35.47
CA ARG A 66 -35.70 -47.61 -35.33
C ARG A 66 -36.49 -46.37 -35.77
N ARG A 67 -36.73 -45.44 -34.86
CA ARG A 67 -37.46 -44.18 -35.11
C ARG A 67 -36.67 -42.96 -34.64
N ARG A 68 -36.91 -41.82 -35.29
CA ARG A 68 -36.38 -40.53 -34.83
C ARG A 68 -37.29 -39.97 -33.74
N HIS A 69 -36.71 -39.61 -32.60
CA HIS A 69 -37.46 -39.02 -31.50
C HIS A 69 -37.64 -37.51 -31.71
N ASP A 70 -38.56 -37.12 -32.59
CA ASP A 70 -38.96 -35.72 -32.79
C ASP A 70 -40.48 -35.53 -32.61
N ARG A 71 -40.94 -34.27 -32.62
CA ARG A 71 -42.35 -33.94 -32.36
C ARG A 71 -43.30 -34.53 -33.40
N ALA A 72 -42.89 -34.60 -34.67
CA ALA A 72 -43.73 -35.11 -35.75
C ALA A 72 -43.88 -36.63 -35.65
N ALA A 73 -42.77 -37.34 -35.43
CA ALA A 73 -42.74 -38.78 -35.21
C ALA A 73 -43.48 -39.17 -33.92
N ALA A 74 -43.36 -38.37 -32.85
CA ALA A 74 -44.08 -38.61 -31.61
C ALA A 74 -45.60 -38.55 -31.80
N PHE A 75 -46.10 -37.57 -32.57
CA PHE A 75 -47.53 -37.46 -32.86
C PHE A 75 -48.06 -38.66 -33.67
N GLN A 76 -47.32 -39.08 -34.71
CA GLN A 76 -47.65 -40.28 -35.48
C GLN A 76 -47.65 -41.53 -34.60
N ARG A 77 -46.64 -41.69 -33.74
CA ARG A 77 -46.52 -42.84 -32.85
C ARG A 77 -47.62 -42.91 -31.78
N LYS A 78 -48.05 -41.77 -31.23
CA LYS A 78 -49.22 -41.73 -30.32
C LYS A 78 -50.47 -42.27 -31.00
N ARG A 79 -50.70 -41.87 -32.25
CA ARG A 79 -51.87 -42.32 -33.03
C ARG A 79 -51.80 -43.81 -33.35
N GLU A 80 -50.63 -44.32 -33.73
CA GLU A 80 -50.41 -45.75 -33.94
C GLU A 80 -50.69 -46.57 -32.68
N LEU A 81 -50.07 -46.20 -31.55
CA LEU A 81 -50.24 -46.91 -30.28
C LEU A 81 -51.68 -46.88 -29.76
N GLN A 82 -52.40 -45.77 -29.97
CA GLN A 82 -53.83 -45.68 -29.63
C GLN A 82 -54.70 -46.55 -30.54
N LEU A 83 -54.39 -46.63 -31.84
CA LEU A 83 -55.13 -47.49 -32.78
C LEU A 83 -54.85 -48.97 -32.53
N GLU A 84 -53.60 -49.33 -32.23
CA GLU A 84 -53.20 -50.69 -31.84
C GLU A 84 -53.93 -51.12 -30.55
N ALA A 85 -53.96 -50.25 -29.53
CA ALA A 85 -54.66 -50.52 -28.27
C ALA A 85 -56.19 -50.57 -28.41
N ALA A 86 -56.76 -49.85 -29.37
CA ALA A 86 -58.19 -49.92 -29.71
C ALA A 86 -58.58 -51.17 -30.52
N GLY A 87 -57.67 -52.13 -30.70
CA GLY A 87 -57.90 -53.35 -31.49
C GLY A 87 -57.97 -53.10 -33.00
N GLY A 88 -57.58 -51.91 -33.45
CA GLY A 88 -57.56 -51.52 -34.84
C GLY A 88 -56.35 -52.08 -35.56
N ALA A 89 -56.39 -53.35 -35.96
CA ALA A 89 -55.53 -53.87 -37.00
C ALA A 89 -55.78 -53.05 -38.27
N THR A 90 -54.89 -52.12 -38.61
CA THR A 90 -54.93 -51.38 -39.86
C THR A 90 -54.65 -52.35 -41.01
N ALA A 91 -55.73 -52.90 -41.57
CA ALA A 91 -55.70 -53.60 -42.84
C ALA A 91 -55.05 -52.67 -43.89
N ARG A 92 -53.88 -53.09 -44.39
CA ARG A 92 -53.26 -52.54 -45.59
C ARG A 92 -54.32 -52.50 -46.71
N PRO A 93 -54.50 -51.39 -47.43
CA PRO A 93 -55.45 -51.36 -48.54
C PRO A 93 -54.95 -52.25 -49.68
N ASP A 94 -55.61 -53.40 -49.86
CA ASP A 94 -55.52 -54.23 -51.05
C ASP A 94 -55.99 -53.43 -52.28
N ARG A 95 -55.18 -53.48 -53.33
CA ARG A 95 -55.47 -52.91 -54.65
C ARG A 95 -56.75 -53.53 -55.24
N PRO A 96 -57.67 -52.75 -55.83
CA PRO A 96 -58.85 -53.29 -56.49
C PRO A 96 -58.51 -54.03 -57.80
N VAL A 97 -59.06 -55.24 -57.92
CA VAL A 97 -58.98 -56.15 -59.07
C VAL A 97 -59.92 -55.68 -60.20
N PRO A 98 -59.54 -55.72 -61.49
CA PRO A 98 -60.44 -55.42 -62.60
C PRO A 98 -61.40 -56.59 -62.89
N ARG A 99 -62.68 -56.27 -63.12
CA ARG A 99 -63.72 -57.23 -63.54
C ARG A 99 -63.59 -57.58 -65.04
N PRO A 100 -63.78 -58.84 -65.44
CA PRO A 100 -63.73 -59.24 -66.84
C PRO A 100 -65.07 -59.09 -67.56
N VAL A 101 -64.99 -58.71 -68.84
CA VAL A 101 -66.07 -58.73 -69.83
C VAL A 101 -66.06 -60.09 -70.54
N THR A 102 -67.25 -60.54 -70.97
CA THR A 102 -67.56 -61.57 -71.98
C THR A 102 -67.70 -63.04 -71.54
N SER A 103 -68.93 -63.54 -71.64
CA SER A 103 -69.33 -64.75 -72.40
C SER A 103 -70.87 -64.72 -72.48
N ALA A 104 -71.56 -64.60 -73.62
CA ALA A 104 -71.49 -65.32 -74.89
C ALA A 104 -71.71 -66.83 -74.74
N ARG A 105 -72.99 -67.24 -74.59
CA ARG A 105 -73.60 -68.47 -75.14
C ARG A 105 -75.10 -68.49 -74.82
N ALA A 106 -75.90 -67.70 -75.55
CA ALA A 106 -77.32 -67.98 -75.67
C ALA A 106 -77.49 -69.22 -76.55
N SER A 107 -78.15 -70.24 -76.02
CA SER A 107 -78.31 -71.54 -76.67
C SER A 107 -79.42 -71.48 -77.72
N LEU A 108 -79.30 -72.27 -78.79
CA LEU A 108 -80.28 -72.37 -79.89
C LEU A 108 -81.71 -72.77 -79.41
N ALA A 109 -81.86 -73.27 -78.18
CA ALA A 109 -83.14 -73.55 -77.56
C ALA A 109 -83.90 -72.28 -77.11
N GLU A 110 -83.18 -71.19 -76.83
CA GLU A 110 -83.73 -69.91 -76.38
C GLU A 110 -84.27 -69.08 -77.56
N LEU A 111 -83.68 -69.24 -78.75
CA LEU A 111 -84.17 -68.65 -80.01
C LEU A 111 -85.45 -69.34 -80.54
N LEU A 112 -85.66 -70.63 -80.24
CA LEU A 112 -86.91 -71.32 -80.61
C LEU A 112 -88.07 -70.93 -79.68
N ALA A 113 -87.82 -70.73 -78.38
CA ALA A 113 -88.81 -70.19 -77.45
C ALA A 113 -89.21 -68.73 -77.78
N GLN A 114 -88.26 -67.92 -78.26
CA GLN A 114 -88.54 -66.55 -78.73
C GLN A 114 -89.38 -66.53 -80.01
N TRP A 115 -89.21 -67.51 -80.92
CA TRP A 115 -89.99 -67.56 -82.17
C TRP A 115 -91.45 -68.01 -81.95
N GLU A 116 -91.69 -68.91 -80.99
CA GLU A 116 -93.04 -69.33 -80.58
C GLU A 116 -93.80 -68.20 -79.89
N MET A 117 -93.09 -67.39 -79.07
CA MET A 117 -93.65 -66.20 -78.43
C MET A 117 -93.98 -65.10 -79.45
N VAL A 118 -93.15 -64.90 -80.48
CA VAL A 118 -93.40 -63.94 -81.56
C VAL A 118 -94.58 -64.36 -82.43
N THR A 119 -94.76 -65.66 -82.72
CA THR A 119 -95.86 -66.13 -83.59
C THR A 119 -97.20 -66.19 -82.88
N THR A 120 -97.24 -66.47 -81.58
CA THR A 120 -98.46 -66.36 -80.75
C THR A 120 -98.82 -64.91 -80.48
N ALA A 121 -97.84 -64.04 -80.18
CA ALA A 121 -98.05 -62.61 -80.07
C ALA A 121 -98.53 -61.99 -81.39
N HIS A 122 -98.01 -62.44 -82.54
CA HIS A 122 -98.45 -61.91 -83.83
C HIS A 122 -99.88 -62.33 -84.20
N ARG A 123 -100.34 -63.53 -83.80
CA ARG A 123 -101.77 -63.90 -83.94
C ARG A 123 -102.68 -63.11 -83.02
N ALA A 124 -102.28 -62.88 -81.77
CA ALA A 124 -103.04 -62.03 -80.84
C ALA A 124 -103.12 -60.59 -81.38
N GLN A 125 -102.02 -60.07 -81.92
CA GLN A 125 -101.95 -58.75 -82.55
C GLN A 125 -102.80 -58.68 -83.83
N GLN A 126 -102.84 -59.74 -84.66
CA GLN A 126 -103.72 -59.78 -85.83
C GLN A 126 -105.21 -59.87 -85.46
N ALA A 127 -105.58 -60.64 -84.43
CA ALA A 127 -106.94 -60.69 -83.92
C ALA A 127 -107.37 -59.34 -83.33
N GLU A 128 -106.49 -58.70 -82.55
CA GLU A 128 -106.70 -57.34 -82.03
C GLU A 128 -106.84 -56.32 -83.16
N ILE A 129 -106.04 -56.42 -84.23
CA ILE A 129 -106.18 -55.53 -85.40
C ILE A 129 -107.53 -55.74 -86.09
N VAL A 130 -108.03 -56.97 -86.23
CA VAL A 130 -109.35 -57.23 -86.82
C VAL A 130 -110.49 -56.74 -85.91
N ASP A 131 -110.39 -56.93 -84.59
CA ASP A 131 -111.36 -56.41 -83.62
C ASP A 131 -111.35 -54.87 -83.61
N ARG A 132 -110.17 -54.24 -83.68
CA ARG A 132 -110.04 -52.78 -83.76
C ARG A 132 -110.57 -52.23 -85.07
N VAL A 133 -110.41 -52.94 -86.19
CA VAL A 133 -111.03 -52.58 -87.48
C VAL A 133 -112.55 -52.70 -87.41
N ALA A 134 -113.10 -53.73 -86.74
CA ALA A 134 -114.53 -53.86 -86.53
C ALA A 134 -115.09 -52.75 -85.60
N GLU A 135 -114.36 -52.39 -84.55
CA GLU A 135 -114.70 -51.29 -83.64
C GLU A 135 -114.65 -49.92 -84.34
N ILE A 136 -113.62 -49.69 -85.17
CA ILE A 136 -113.48 -48.47 -85.99
C ILE A 136 -114.60 -48.36 -87.03
N VAL A 137 -115.03 -49.47 -87.66
CA VAL A 137 -116.16 -49.47 -88.61
C VAL A 137 -117.50 -49.24 -87.88
N ALA A 138 -117.66 -49.74 -86.66
CA ALA A 138 -118.85 -49.49 -85.84
C ALA A 138 -118.93 -48.04 -85.31
N THR A 139 -117.79 -47.41 -84.98
CA THR A 139 -117.73 -46.01 -84.54
C THR A 139 -117.72 -45.00 -85.71
N ALA A 140 -117.30 -45.38 -86.92
CA ALA A 140 -117.30 -44.50 -88.09
C ALA A 140 -118.70 -44.21 -88.68
N GLY A 141 -119.75 -44.92 -88.23
CA GLY A 141 -121.14 -44.72 -88.66
C GLY A 141 -121.98 -43.79 -87.78
N ASP A 142 -121.45 -43.34 -86.64
CA ASP A 142 -122.17 -42.52 -85.67
C ASP A 142 -121.58 -41.08 -85.62
N PRO A 143 -122.30 -40.06 -86.16
CA PRO A 143 -121.82 -38.68 -86.14
C PRO A 143 -121.66 -38.13 -84.72
N ASP A 144 -122.38 -38.64 -83.72
CA ASP A 144 -122.28 -38.15 -82.34
C ASP A 144 -121.04 -38.70 -81.63
N ALA A 145 -120.62 -39.94 -81.94
CA ALA A 145 -119.36 -40.50 -81.48
C ALA A 145 -118.14 -39.76 -82.07
N ALA A 146 -118.21 -39.36 -83.34
CA ALA A 146 -117.18 -38.53 -83.97
C ALA A 146 -117.07 -37.13 -83.34
N VAL A 147 -118.19 -36.53 -82.93
CA VAL A 147 -118.19 -35.24 -82.22
C VAL A 147 -117.63 -35.38 -80.80
N ALA A 148 -117.98 -36.45 -80.08
CA ALA A 148 -117.42 -36.73 -78.75
C ALA A 148 -115.90 -36.98 -78.79
N GLU A 149 -115.43 -37.69 -79.82
CA GLU A 149 -114.00 -37.95 -80.03
C GLU A 149 -113.24 -36.67 -80.41
N VAL A 150 -113.80 -35.82 -81.28
CA VAL A 150 -113.22 -34.50 -81.59
C VAL A 150 -113.22 -33.59 -80.36
N ALA A 151 -114.25 -33.63 -79.52
CA ALA A 151 -114.27 -32.88 -78.27
C ALA A 151 -113.23 -33.39 -77.27
N ARG A 152 -113.04 -34.71 -77.17
CA ARG A 152 -111.99 -35.36 -76.36
C ARG A 152 -110.59 -35.00 -76.85
N ILE A 153 -110.33 -35.13 -78.15
CA ILE A 153 -109.05 -34.75 -78.78
C ILE A 153 -108.79 -33.25 -78.61
N ARG A 154 -109.81 -32.40 -78.73
CA ARG A 154 -109.66 -30.95 -78.45
C ARG A 154 -109.36 -30.68 -76.99
N ALA A 155 -110.00 -31.37 -76.05
CA ALA A 155 -109.73 -31.23 -74.63
C ALA A 155 -108.32 -31.73 -74.26
N GLU A 156 -107.88 -32.85 -74.83
CA GLU A 156 -106.55 -33.43 -74.67
C GLU A 156 -105.47 -32.54 -75.29
N ALA A 157 -105.66 -32.07 -76.54
CA ALA A 157 -104.76 -31.13 -77.18
C ALA A 157 -104.70 -29.78 -76.42
N GLN A 158 -105.82 -29.30 -75.87
CA GLN A 158 -105.83 -28.10 -75.03
C GLN A 158 -105.08 -28.33 -73.72
N ALA A 159 -105.24 -29.50 -73.08
CA ALA A 159 -104.50 -29.87 -71.89
C ALA A 159 -102.99 -30.02 -72.16
N GLU A 160 -102.60 -30.58 -73.31
CA GLU A 160 -101.20 -30.65 -73.76
C GLU A 160 -100.61 -29.27 -74.03
N ILE A 161 -101.36 -28.38 -74.69
CA ILE A 161 -100.94 -26.99 -74.91
C ILE A 161 -100.77 -26.26 -73.58
N ASP A 162 -101.70 -26.44 -72.64
CA ASP A 162 -101.63 -25.80 -71.32
C ASP A 162 -100.49 -26.38 -70.47
N ALA A 163 -100.23 -27.69 -70.54
CA ALA A 163 -99.07 -28.33 -69.92
C ALA A 163 -97.75 -27.86 -70.53
N ALA A 164 -97.67 -27.75 -71.86
CA ALA A 164 -96.48 -27.25 -72.55
C ALA A 164 -96.23 -25.77 -72.24
N ARG A 165 -97.28 -24.95 -72.12
CA ARG A 165 -97.18 -23.56 -71.68
C ARG A 165 -96.74 -23.45 -70.23
N ALA A 166 -97.27 -24.30 -69.34
CA ALA A 166 -96.85 -24.34 -67.94
C ALA A 166 -95.38 -24.74 -67.82
N ALA A 167 -94.94 -25.78 -68.54
CA ALA A 167 -93.55 -26.21 -68.58
C ALA A 167 -92.62 -25.14 -69.19
N ALA A 168 -93.05 -24.44 -70.24
CA ALA A 168 -92.30 -23.31 -70.79
C ALA A 168 -92.17 -22.16 -69.78
N ALA A 169 -93.25 -21.82 -69.08
CA ALA A 169 -93.23 -20.78 -68.04
C ALA A 169 -92.35 -21.18 -66.84
N GLU A 170 -92.37 -22.47 -66.44
CA GLU A 170 -91.47 -23.00 -65.41
C GLU A 170 -90.01 -22.92 -65.85
N ALA A 171 -89.68 -23.39 -67.06
CA ALA A 171 -88.33 -23.30 -67.61
C ALA A 171 -87.84 -21.85 -67.77
N GLU A 172 -88.72 -20.92 -68.15
CA GLU A 172 -88.41 -19.48 -68.18
C GLU A 172 -88.14 -18.95 -66.77
N ASN A 173 -88.95 -19.32 -65.77
CA ASN A 173 -88.74 -18.93 -64.39
C ASN A 173 -87.44 -19.50 -63.81
N GLU A 174 -87.12 -20.77 -64.07
CA GLU A 174 -85.86 -21.40 -63.70
C GLU A 174 -84.67 -20.70 -64.37
N ALA A 175 -84.74 -20.42 -65.67
CA ALA A 175 -83.70 -19.70 -66.39
C ALA A 175 -83.51 -18.27 -65.84
N LEU A 176 -84.58 -17.58 -65.47
CA LEU A 176 -84.51 -16.28 -64.81
C LEU A 176 -83.89 -16.39 -63.41
N SER A 177 -84.23 -17.42 -62.63
CA SER A 177 -83.64 -17.66 -61.31
C SER A 177 -82.15 -17.94 -61.42
N ALA A 178 -81.75 -18.85 -62.32
CA ALA A 178 -80.34 -19.17 -62.58
C ALA A 178 -79.55 -17.94 -63.06
N ARG A 179 -80.15 -17.09 -63.90
CA ARG A 179 -79.52 -15.81 -64.30
C ARG A 179 -79.33 -14.85 -63.12
N ARG A 180 -80.30 -14.76 -62.21
CA ARG A 180 -80.18 -13.92 -61.00
C ARG A 180 -79.13 -14.47 -60.04
N GLU A 181 -79.08 -15.79 -59.85
CA GLU A 181 -78.06 -16.45 -59.02
C GLU A 181 -76.66 -16.24 -59.61
N LEU A 182 -76.49 -16.42 -60.92
CA LEU A 182 -75.23 -16.13 -61.60
C LEU A 182 -74.83 -14.66 -61.45
N ALA A 183 -75.78 -13.72 -61.61
CA ALA A 183 -75.51 -12.29 -61.42
C ALA A 183 -75.05 -11.99 -59.99
N ARG A 184 -75.71 -12.57 -58.96
CA ARG A 184 -75.27 -12.45 -57.55
C ARG A 184 -73.90 -13.07 -57.32
N ALA A 185 -73.63 -14.25 -57.87
CA ALA A 185 -72.33 -14.91 -57.73
C ALA A 185 -71.21 -14.09 -58.38
N ILE A 186 -71.48 -13.42 -59.50
CA ILE A 186 -70.53 -12.49 -60.14
C ILE A 186 -70.33 -11.26 -59.25
N GLU A 187 -71.39 -10.68 -58.71
CA GLU A 187 -71.32 -9.53 -57.80
C GLU A 187 -70.51 -9.87 -56.53
N ASP A 188 -70.84 -10.97 -55.86
CA ASP A 188 -70.12 -11.47 -54.68
C ASP A 188 -68.63 -11.73 -55.00
N LYS A 189 -68.34 -12.31 -56.17
CA LYS A 189 -66.97 -12.49 -56.64
C LYS A 189 -66.26 -11.15 -56.81
N THR A 190 -66.87 -10.17 -57.47
CA THR A 190 -66.26 -8.85 -57.67
C THR A 190 -66.02 -8.11 -56.35
N LEU A 191 -66.95 -8.22 -55.39
CA LEU A 191 -66.78 -7.68 -54.04
C LEU A 191 -65.65 -8.37 -53.28
N ALA A 192 -65.55 -9.70 -53.40
CA ALA A 192 -64.48 -10.47 -52.76
C ALA A 192 -63.10 -10.19 -53.37
N GLU A 193 -63.02 -10.04 -54.70
CA GLU A 193 -61.79 -9.65 -55.40
C GLU A 193 -61.35 -8.23 -55.00
N GLY A 194 -62.29 -7.27 -54.96
CA GLY A 194 -62.01 -5.92 -54.47
C GLY A 194 -61.53 -5.89 -53.02
N ALA A 195 -62.19 -6.62 -52.12
CA ALA A 195 -61.76 -6.72 -50.72
C ALA A 195 -60.39 -7.40 -50.56
N ALA A 196 -60.05 -8.34 -51.45
CA ALA A 196 -58.72 -8.97 -51.46
C ALA A 196 -57.63 -8.01 -51.96
N GLU A 197 -57.92 -7.20 -53.00
CA GLU A 197 -57.02 -6.16 -53.50
C GLU A 197 -56.77 -5.09 -52.44
N ASP A 198 -57.83 -4.60 -51.79
CA ASP A 198 -57.73 -3.63 -50.68
C ASP A 198 -56.90 -4.19 -49.51
N ALA A 199 -57.12 -5.45 -49.13
CA ALA A 199 -56.35 -6.11 -48.06
C ALA A 199 -54.86 -6.27 -48.42
N ILE A 200 -54.53 -6.53 -49.69
CA ILE A 200 -53.15 -6.58 -50.18
C ILE A 200 -52.53 -5.18 -50.15
N ALA A 201 -53.25 -4.17 -50.63
CA ALA A 201 -52.79 -2.78 -50.62
C ALA A 201 -52.53 -2.28 -49.19
N ASP A 202 -53.43 -2.56 -48.24
CA ASP A 202 -53.27 -2.23 -46.82
C ASP A 202 -52.07 -2.94 -46.19
N ARG A 203 -51.88 -4.24 -46.50
CA ARG A 203 -50.72 -4.99 -46.02
C ARG A 203 -49.42 -4.39 -46.54
N ASP A 204 -49.37 -4.06 -47.83
CA ASP A 204 -48.17 -3.52 -48.47
C ASP A 204 -47.87 -2.09 -47.97
N ALA A 205 -48.90 -1.28 -47.72
CA ALA A 205 -48.75 0.02 -47.07
C ALA A 205 -48.18 -0.10 -45.65
N ARG A 206 -48.71 -1.02 -44.83
CA ARG A 206 -48.18 -1.29 -43.48
C ARG A 206 -46.77 -1.86 -43.50
N ALA A 207 -46.44 -2.69 -44.49
CA ALA A 207 -45.09 -3.22 -44.65
C ALA A 207 -44.09 -2.11 -45.04
N ALA A 208 -44.50 -1.16 -45.90
CA ALA A 208 -43.69 0.00 -46.27
C ALA A 208 -43.49 0.95 -45.08
N GLU A 209 -44.53 1.22 -44.29
CA GLU A 209 -44.44 2.01 -43.06
C GLU A 209 -43.50 1.37 -42.04
N ALA A 210 -43.66 0.08 -41.75
CA ALA A 210 -42.77 -0.65 -40.85
C ALA A 210 -41.32 -0.68 -41.35
N ALA A 211 -41.09 -0.78 -42.66
CA ALA A 211 -39.75 -0.68 -43.24
C ALA A 211 -39.12 0.71 -43.02
N ALA A 212 -39.91 1.77 -43.23
CA ALA A 212 -39.47 3.15 -42.99
C ALA A 212 -39.15 3.40 -41.50
N GLU A 213 -39.97 2.89 -40.58
CA GLU A 213 -39.70 2.97 -39.13
C GLU A 213 -38.41 2.23 -38.74
N VAL A 214 -38.15 1.05 -39.30
CA VAL A 214 -36.92 0.30 -39.05
C VAL A 214 -35.70 1.04 -39.58
N ASP A 215 -35.77 1.63 -40.77
CA ASP A 215 -34.67 2.40 -41.34
C ASP A 215 -34.41 3.69 -40.56
N GLN A 216 -35.47 4.37 -40.09
CA GLN A 216 -35.34 5.50 -39.17
C GLN A 216 -34.67 5.10 -37.86
N ALA A 217 -35.14 4.02 -37.21
CA ALA A 217 -34.56 3.53 -35.97
C ALA A 217 -33.09 3.12 -36.13
N ARG A 218 -32.71 2.57 -37.29
CA ARG A 218 -31.30 2.26 -37.61
C ARG A 218 -30.46 3.52 -37.78
N ALA A 219 -30.98 4.54 -38.45
CA ALA A 219 -30.29 5.82 -38.61
C ALA A 219 -30.07 6.52 -37.26
N GLU A 220 -31.10 6.57 -36.42
CA GLU A 220 -31.02 7.11 -35.05
C GLU A 220 -30.01 6.33 -34.20
N ALA A 221 -30.05 4.99 -34.23
CA ALA A 221 -29.09 4.15 -33.52
C ALA A 221 -27.65 4.38 -34.01
N ALA A 222 -27.43 4.55 -35.31
CA ALA A 222 -26.12 4.86 -35.86
C ALA A 222 -25.61 6.23 -35.36
N THR A 223 -26.46 7.25 -35.30
CA THR A 223 -26.10 8.57 -34.74
C THR A 223 -25.73 8.47 -33.25
N VAL A 224 -26.51 7.73 -32.44
CA VAL A 224 -26.22 7.52 -31.02
C VAL A 224 -24.89 6.78 -30.81
N ILE A 225 -24.61 5.77 -31.62
CA ILE A 225 -23.33 5.02 -31.55
C ILE A 225 -22.15 5.92 -31.89
N GLU A 226 -22.25 6.77 -32.92
CA GLU A 226 -21.19 7.70 -33.28
C GLU A 226 -20.97 8.78 -32.20
N GLN A 227 -22.04 9.31 -31.61
CA GLN A 227 -21.95 10.22 -30.46
C GLN A 227 -21.27 9.55 -29.26
N ALA A 228 -21.69 8.35 -28.89
CA ALA A 228 -21.07 7.61 -27.79
C ALA A 228 -19.57 7.31 -28.04
N ARG A 229 -19.19 7.03 -29.29
CA ARG A 229 -17.77 6.87 -29.67
C ARG A 229 -17.00 8.17 -29.54
N ALA A 230 -17.57 9.29 -29.96
CA ALA A 230 -16.97 10.61 -29.81
C ALA A 230 -16.80 10.98 -28.33
N ASP A 231 -17.80 10.72 -27.49
CA ASP A 231 -17.76 10.98 -26.04
C ASP A 231 -16.69 10.13 -25.35
N VAL A 232 -16.58 8.84 -25.69
CA VAL A 232 -15.53 7.96 -25.15
C VAL A 232 -14.14 8.44 -25.59
N ALA A 233 -13.98 8.85 -26.85
CA ALA A 233 -12.70 9.39 -27.33
C ALA A 233 -12.33 10.70 -26.63
N ALA A 234 -13.30 11.60 -26.40
CA ALA A 234 -13.10 12.84 -25.64
C ALA A 234 -12.71 12.55 -24.18
N ALA A 235 -13.41 11.64 -23.51
CA ALA A 235 -13.10 11.25 -22.14
C ALA A 235 -11.71 10.61 -22.02
N HIS A 236 -11.28 9.81 -23.00
CA HIS A 236 -9.93 9.26 -23.05
C HIS A 236 -8.87 10.36 -23.21
N ALA A 237 -9.10 11.33 -24.10
CA ALA A 237 -8.19 12.46 -24.29
C ALA A 237 -8.07 13.34 -23.02
N GLU A 238 -9.19 13.58 -22.33
CA GLU A 238 -9.20 14.29 -21.04
C GLU A 238 -8.43 13.53 -19.96
N LEU A 239 -8.59 12.21 -19.89
CA LEU A 239 -7.85 11.36 -18.95
C LEU A 239 -6.34 11.37 -19.23
N GLU A 240 -5.94 11.24 -20.50
CA GLU A 240 -4.52 11.30 -20.90
C GLU A 240 -3.90 12.67 -20.58
N HIS A 241 -4.65 13.75 -20.81
CA HIS A 241 -4.25 15.09 -20.44
C HIS A 241 -4.08 15.24 -18.91
N ALA A 242 -5.06 14.79 -18.13
CA ALA A 242 -5.01 14.81 -16.67
C ALA A 242 -3.84 13.99 -16.11
N LEU A 243 -3.55 12.81 -16.69
CA LEU A 243 -2.39 11.99 -16.30
C LEU A 243 -1.06 12.68 -16.63
N THR A 244 -0.98 13.36 -17.76
CA THR A 244 0.21 14.11 -18.16
C THR A 244 0.45 15.31 -17.25
N ASP A 245 -0.59 16.08 -16.92
CA ASP A 245 -0.53 17.18 -15.96
C ASP A 245 -0.12 16.69 -14.56
N ALA A 246 -0.76 15.62 -14.07
CA ALA A 246 -0.43 15.03 -12.77
C ALA A 246 1.04 14.59 -12.70
N ARG A 247 1.56 13.92 -13.74
CA ARG A 247 2.98 13.53 -13.82
C ARG A 247 3.92 14.74 -13.80
N SER A 248 3.58 15.79 -14.55
CA SER A 248 4.34 17.05 -14.56
C SER A 248 4.39 17.70 -13.17
N ARG A 249 3.24 17.74 -12.47
CA ARG A 249 3.14 18.30 -11.11
C ARG A 249 3.93 17.49 -10.08
N ILE A 250 3.91 16.16 -10.18
CA ILE A 250 4.71 15.27 -9.31
C ILE A 250 6.20 15.52 -9.56
N ALA A 251 6.65 15.52 -10.82
CA ALA A 251 8.05 15.77 -11.16
C ALA A 251 8.54 17.14 -10.66
N ALA A 252 7.74 18.20 -10.83
CA ALA A 252 8.04 19.53 -10.31
C ALA A 252 8.11 19.56 -8.77
N ALA A 253 7.21 18.84 -8.09
CA ALA A 253 7.21 18.74 -6.63
C ALA A 253 8.43 17.97 -6.09
N GLU A 254 8.82 16.89 -6.75
CA GLU A 254 10.02 16.11 -6.42
C GLU A 254 11.30 16.94 -6.61
N GLN A 255 11.41 17.67 -7.72
CA GLN A 255 12.53 18.58 -7.96
C GLN A 255 12.60 19.67 -6.88
N ALA A 256 11.49 20.33 -6.58
CA ALA A 256 11.44 21.36 -5.53
C ALA A 256 11.72 20.80 -4.13
N ALA A 257 11.40 19.53 -3.86
CA ALA A 257 11.76 18.86 -2.62
C ALA A 257 13.27 18.55 -2.57
N ALA A 258 13.86 18.06 -3.67
CA ALA A 258 15.29 17.79 -3.76
C ALA A 258 16.12 19.08 -3.58
N GLU A 259 15.72 20.18 -4.22
CA GLU A 259 16.35 21.49 -4.07
C GLU A 259 16.28 22.00 -2.62
N ARG A 260 15.12 21.88 -1.95
CA ARG A 260 14.97 22.24 -0.53
C ARG A 260 15.86 21.40 0.38
N VAL A 261 15.93 20.09 0.17
CA VAL A 261 16.80 19.20 0.96
C VAL A 261 18.27 19.56 0.74
N HIS A 262 18.67 19.88 -0.49
CA HIS A 262 20.03 20.35 -0.76
C HIS A 262 20.31 21.67 -0.04
N ALA A 263 19.42 22.65 -0.14
CA ALA A 263 19.59 23.96 0.50
C ALA A 263 19.76 23.81 2.03
N ILE A 264 18.89 23.03 2.69
CA ILE A 264 18.96 22.75 4.12
C ILE A 264 20.30 22.07 4.47
N ARG A 265 20.76 21.10 3.68
CA ARG A 265 22.05 20.43 3.92
C ARG A 265 23.22 21.39 3.83
N THR A 266 23.23 22.29 2.85
CA THR A 266 24.29 23.30 2.68
C THR A 266 24.27 24.32 3.82
N GLU A 267 23.09 24.81 4.21
CA GLU A 267 22.92 25.71 5.36
C GLU A 267 23.37 25.05 6.67
N THR A 268 22.91 23.83 6.94
CA THR A 268 23.29 23.08 8.14
C THR A 268 24.78 22.79 8.18
N ALA A 269 25.40 22.43 7.05
CA ALA A 269 26.86 22.24 6.98
C ALA A 269 27.61 23.53 7.32
N THR A 270 27.14 24.67 6.82
CA THR A 270 27.73 25.99 7.09
C THR A 270 27.58 26.37 8.56
N GLU A 271 26.41 26.12 9.17
CA GLU A 271 26.15 26.36 10.60
C GLU A 271 27.05 25.47 11.48
N ILE A 272 27.21 24.19 11.13
CA ILE A 272 28.13 23.27 11.83
C ILE A 272 29.57 23.79 11.75
N GLU A 273 30.04 24.22 10.58
CA GLU A 273 31.40 24.77 10.42
C GLU A 273 31.59 26.03 11.28
N GLN A 274 30.60 26.92 11.33
CA GLN A 274 30.62 28.13 12.15
C GLN A 274 30.64 27.80 13.65
N ILE A 275 29.80 26.87 14.11
CA ILE A 275 29.79 26.41 15.51
C ILE A 275 31.13 25.78 15.87
N GLN A 276 31.69 24.94 14.99
CA GLN A 276 32.99 24.32 15.22
C GLN A 276 34.12 25.35 15.27
N ALA A 277 34.12 26.35 14.38
CA ALA A 277 35.09 27.44 14.39
C ALA A 277 35.01 28.25 15.69
N ALA A 278 33.81 28.62 16.11
CA ALA A 278 33.58 29.36 17.36
C ALA A 278 33.98 28.54 18.59
N ALA A 279 33.66 27.24 18.64
CA ALA A 279 34.06 26.35 19.71
C ALA A 279 35.60 26.21 19.79
N ASN A 280 36.27 26.06 18.65
CA ASN A 280 37.73 25.99 18.59
C ASN A 280 38.39 27.30 19.06
N GLU A 281 37.81 28.46 18.73
CA GLU A 281 38.28 29.75 19.24
C GLU A 281 38.12 29.86 20.76
N GLN A 282 36.97 29.44 21.30
CA GLN A 282 36.73 29.42 22.75
C GLN A 282 37.71 28.48 23.48
N ILE A 283 38.00 27.30 22.91
CA ILE A 283 38.99 26.37 23.46
C ILE A 283 40.38 27.02 23.48
N ARG A 284 40.83 27.63 22.37
CA ARG A 284 42.14 28.32 22.31
C ARG A 284 42.22 29.47 23.31
N ALA A 285 41.15 30.25 23.45
CA ALA A 285 41.08 31.33 24.43
C ALA A 285 41.16 30.79 25.87
N ALA A 286 40.44 29.70 26.17
CA ALA A 286 40.49 29.04 27.47
C ALA A 286 41.89 28.47 27.77
N GLU A 287 42.52 27.79 26.82
CA GLU A 287 43.90 27.29 26.96
C GLU A 287 44.90 28.42 27.21
N THR A 288 44.74 29.55 26.51
CA THR A 288 45.57 30.74 26.71
C THR A 288 45.42 31.30 28.13
N ARG A 289 44.18 31.39 28.63
CA ARG A 289 43.88 31.81 30.01
C ARG A 289 44.47 30.85 31.04
N VAL A 290 44.35 29.54 30.83
CA VAL A 290 44.95 28.52 31.71
C VAL A 290 46.47 28.64 31.73
N ARG A 291 47.13 28.76 30.57
CA ARG A 291 48.59 28.96 30.50
C ARG A 291 49.03 30.23 31.20
N ALA A 292 48.30 31.34 31.03
CA ALA A 292 48.57 32.60 31.71
C ALA A 292 48.41 32.48 33.23
N ALA A 293 47.33 31.82 33.70
CA ALA A 293 47.09 31.57 35.11
C ALA A 293 48.18 30.66 35.73
N SER A 294 48.57 29.58 35.07
CA SER A 294 49.67 28.70 35.52
C SER A 294 51.04 29.39 35.50
N LYS A 295 51.25 30.34 34.60
CA LYS A 295 52.47 31.18 34.63
C LYS A 295 52.43 32.12 35.83
N ALA A 296 51.35 32.88 36.00
CA ALA A 296 51.18 33.80 37.13
C ALA A 296 51.29 33.09 38.48
N GLN A 297 50.75 31.87 38.61
CA GLN A 297 50.91 31.04 39.81
C GLN A 297 52.38 30.70 40.08
N ARG A 298 53.12 30.24 39.05
CA ARG A 298 54.55 29.92 39.20
C ARG A 298 55.39 31.15 39.53
N ASP A 299 55.10 32.29 38.91
CA ASP A 299 55.77 33.55 39.19
C ASP A 299 55.51 33.97 40.67
N ALA A 300 54.27 33.85 41.15
CA ALA A 300 53.92 34.11 42.55
C ALA A 300 54.56 33.12 43.54
N GLU A 301 54.63 31.84 43.22
CA GLU A 301 55.34 30.82 44.02
C GLU A 301 56.85 31.11 44.09
N ALA A 302 57.45 31.54 42.97
CA ALA A 302 58.86 31.93 42.91
C ALA A 302 59.14 33.20 43.72
N GLU A 303 58.29 34.23 43.62
CA GLU A 303 58.38 35.44 44.46
C GLU A 303 58.26 35.10 45.94
N ARG A 304 57.32 34.23 46.31
CA ARG A 304 57.15 33.77 47.70
C ARG A 304 58.38 33.01 48.19
N ALA A 305 58.90 32.07 47.41
CA ALA A 305 60.12 31.34 47.76
C ALA A 305 61.33 32.28 47.89
N GLY A 306 61.46 33.27 47.01
CA GLY A 306 62.48 34.32 47.09
C GLY A 306 62.35 35.17 48.35
N ALA A 307 61.13 35.56 48.74
CA ALA A 307 60.86 36.30 49.97
C ALA A 307 61.14 35.46 51.23
N GLU A 308 60.79 34.17 51.23
CA GLU A 308 61.08 33.24 52.32
C GLU A 308 62.59 33.02 52.48
N GLN A 309 63.33 32.88 51.37
CA GLN A 309 64.79 32.79 51.38
C GLN A 309 65.43 34.08 51.90
N ALA A 310 65.03 35.25 51.39
CA ALA A 310 65.53 36.53 51.87
C ALA A 310 65.26 36.75 53.37
N ALA A 311 64.10 36.29 53.87
CA ALA A 311 63.79 36.33 55.29
C ALA A 311 64.66 35.36 56.11
N ALA A 312 64.99 34.17 55.59
CA ALA A 312 65.89 33.22 56.23
C ALA A 312 67.34 33.73 56.27
N ASP A 313 67.80 34.34 55.17
CA ASP A 313 69.12 34.97 55.07
C ASP A 313 69.22 36.14 56.06
N ALA A 314 68.23 37.04 56.09
CA ALA A 314 68.17 38.15 57.04
C ALA A 314 68.15 37.68 58.50
N ARG A 315 67.48 36.56 58.82
CA ARG A 315 67.52 35.95 60.17
C ARG A 315 68.91 35.41 60.50
N THR A 316 69.58 34.79 59.54
CA THR A 316 70.93 34.26 59.69
C THR A 316 71.94 35.38 59.91
N GLU A 317 71.89 36.43 59.08
CA GLU A 317 72.69 37.65 59.24
C GLU A 317 72.43 38.32 60.60
N ALA A 318 71.17 38.46 61.02
CA ALA A 318 70.83 39.01 62.32
C ALA A 318 71.37 38.17 63.48
N GLN A 319 71.38 36.84 63.37
CA GLN A 319 72.01 35.96 64.36
C GLN A 319 73.53 36.09 64.36
N GLN A 320 74.15 36.18 63.18
CA GLN A 320 75.59 36.40 63.04
C GLN A 320 76.00 37.72 63.70
N LEU A 321 75.31 38.82 63.39
CA LEU A 321 75.55 40.13 63.99
C LEU A 321 75.35 40.13 65.51
N ARG A 322 74.39 39.37 66.04
CA ARG A 322 74.23 39.19 67.49
C ARG A 322 75.43 38.48 68.12
N ARG A 323 75.92 37.40 67.51
CA ARG A 323 77.12 36.69 67.97
C ARG A 323 78.35 37.59 67.91
N ASP A 324 78.56 38.29 66.80
CA ASP A 324 79.68 39.22 66.64
C ASP A 324 79.65 40.33 67.71
N LEU A 325 78.44 40.83 68.02
CA LEU A 325 78.25 41.83 69.07
C LEU A 325 78.46 41.26 70.49
N GLU A 326 78.10 40.00 70.74
CA GLU A 326 78.42 39.30 71.99
C GLU A 326 79.92 39.08 72.16
N VAL A 327 80.62 38.66 71.09
CA VAL A 327 82.08 38.53 71.06
C VAL A 327 82.73 39.89 71.33
N ALA A 328 82.34 40.94 70.62
CA ALA A 328 82.89 42.28 70.83
C ALA A 328 82.66 42.80 72.27
N ARG A 329 81.51 42.47 72.89
CA ARG A 329 81.24 42.79 74.30
C ARG A 329 82.12 42.00 75.27
N ALA A 330 82.37 40.72 74.98
CA ALA A 330 83.27 39.88 75.77
C ALA A 330 84.71 40.41 75.67
N GLU A 331 85.20 40.68 74.47
CA GLU A 331 86.52 41.29 74.21
C GLU A 331 86.66 42.64 74.92
N LEU A 332 85.65 43.52 74.85
CA LEU A 332 85.66 44.79 75.56
C LEU A 332 85.72 44.59 77.09
N THR A 333 85.02 43.58 77.61
CA THR A 333 85.04 43.25 79.04
C THR A 333 86.41 42.74 79.45
N GLU A 334 87.02 41.84 78.68
CA GLU A 334 88.39 41.34 78.90
C GLU A 334 89.42 42.47 78.84
N LEU A 335 89.37 43.32 77.81
CA LEU A 335 90.24 44.51 77.70
C LEU A 335 90.07 45.44 78.91
N THR A 336 88.84 45.63 79.38
CA THR A 336 88.58 46.46 80.57
C THR A 336 89.13 45.81 81.84
N GLN A 337 89.02 44.48 81.97
CA GLN A 337 89.60 43.74 83.09
C GLN A 337 91.14 43.76 83.05
N ALA A 338 91.73 43.54 81.87
CA ALA A 338 93.17 43.62 81.64
C ALA A 338 93.70 45.03 81.97
N ALA A 339 93.06 46.09 81.47
CA ALA A 339 93.43 47.46 81.79
C ALA A 339 93.28 47.78 83.30
N ARG A 340 92.28 47.21 83.98
CA ARG A 340 92.14 47.34 85.44
C ARG A 340 93.26 46.62 86.19
N ALA A 341 93.61 45.41 85.77
CA ALA A 341 94.69 44.61 86.35
C ALA A 341 96.05 45.30 86.14
N GLU A 342 96.32 45.77 84.93
CA GLU A 342 97.52 46.54 84.58
C GLU A 342 97.62 47.83 85.40
N ARG A 343 96.50 48.56 85.55
CA ARG A 343 96.47 49.76 86.41
C ARG A 343 96.76 49.44 87.87
N GLU A 344 96.28 48.31 88.38
CA GLU A 344 96.55 47.89 89.76
C GLU A 344 97.99 47.41 89.94
N GLN A 345 98.53 46.70 88.95
CA GLN A 345 99.94 46.33 88.87
C GLN A 345 100.83 47.57 88.89
N LEU A 346 100.59 48.54 88.00
CA LEU A 346 101.32 49.81 87.95
C LEU A 346 101.22 50.60 89.27
N ARG A 347 100.08 50.53 89.98
CA ARG A 347 99.94 51.12 91.32
C ARG A 347 100.80 50.41 92.35
N SER A 348 100.87 49.08 92.31
CA SER A 348 101.73 48.28 93.18
C SER A 348 103.21 48.55 92.92
N GLU A 349 103.60 48.63 91.63
CA GLU A 349 104.97 48.95 91.20
C GLU A 349 105.34 50.37 91.64
N LEU A 350 104.46 51.36 91.45
CA LEU A 350 104.66 52.72 91.94
C LEU A 350 104.77 52.77 93.48
N ALA A 351 103.99 51.96 94.19
CA ALA A 351 104.06 51.87 95.65
C ALA A 351 105.39 51.24 96.10
N SER A 352 105.86 50.19 95.42
CA SER A 352 107.16 49.55 95.66
C SER A 352 108.30 50.53 95.40
N ALA A 353 108.32 51.18 94.23
CA ALA A 353 109.32 52.18 93.89
C ALA A 353 109.35 53.35 94.89
N ARG A 354 108.18 53.76 95.43
CA ARG A 354 108.11 54.77 96.50
C ARG A 354 108.58 54.26 97.86
N ALA A 355 108.48 52.96 98.13
CA ALA A 355 109.01 52.34 99.34
C ALA A 355 110.53 52.19 99.24
N GLU A 356 111.04 51.69 98.11
CA GLU A 356 112.46 51.62 97.77
C GLU A 356 113.13 53.00 97.83
N ALA A 357 112.57 54.01 97.14
CA ALA A 357 113.09 55.37 97.20
C ALA A 357 113.00 56.04 98.58
N ARG A 358 112.20 55.48 99.51
CA ARG A 358 112.20 55.89 100.92
C ARG A 358 113.30 55.17 101.69
N ALA A 359 113.44 53.85 101.49
CA ALA A 359 114.51 53.06 102.07
C ALA A 359 115.89 53.57 101.64
N ASP A 360 116.11 53.85 100.36
CA ASP A 360 117.36 54.40 99.83
C ASP A 360 117.68 55.77 100.43
N ARG A 361 116.68 56.63 100.63
CA ARG A 361 116.87 57.94 101.28
C ARG A 361 117.21 57.79 102.76
N GLU A 362 116.55 56.87 103.45
CA GLU A 362 116.85 56.56 104.85
C GLU A 362 118.28 56.02 104.95
N GLN A 363 118.65 55.10 104.06
CA GLN A 363 119.98 54.52 103.98
C GLN A 363 121.05 55.58 103.70
N MET A 364 120.86 56.44 102.68
CA MET A 364 121.77 57.56 102.41
C MET A 364 121.90 58.52 103.61
N ARG A 365 120.81 58.78 104.36
CA ARG A 365 120.89 59.59 105.58
C ARG A 365 121.71 58.92 106.66
N THR A 366 121.54 57.60 106.82
CA THR A 366 122.28 56.82 107.81
C THR A 366 123.76 56.75 107.46
N ASP A 367 124.07 56.51 106.18
CA ASP A 367 125.44 56.49 105.66
C ASP A 367 126.11 57.86 105.78
N HIS A 368 125.40 58.94 105.45
CA HIS A 368 125.90 60.30 105.58
C HIS A 368 126.12 60.72 107.05
N ALA A 369 125.22 60.29 107.97
CA ALA A 369 125.42 60.48 109.40
C ALA A 369 126.64 59.70 109.92
N ALA A 370 126.86 58.48 109.43
CA ALA A 370 128.06 57.69 109.74
C ALA A 370 129.34 58.33 109.16
N GLU A 371 129.27 58.93 107.98
CA GLU A 371 130.39 59.65 107.35
C GLU A 371 130.73 60.95 108.09
N LEU A 372 129.72 61.69 108.55
CA LEU A 372 129.90 62.84 109.44
C LEU A 372 130.55 62.42 110.77
N ALA A 373 130.09 61.34 111.40
CA ALA A 373 130.72 60.83 112.63
C ALA A 373 132.20 60.46 112.41
N ARG A 374 132.54 59.76 111.32
CA ARG A 374 133.92 59.41 110.96
C ARG A 374 134.80 60.63 110.70
N THR A 375 134.31 61.62 109.97
CA THR A 375 135.06 62.86 109.68
C THR A 375 135.24 63.71 110.92
N GLN A 376 134.27 63.72 111.83
CA GLN A 376 134.34 64.46 113.08
C GLN A 376 135.29 63.78 114.09
N GLU A 377 135.31 62.44 114.16
CA GLU A 377 136.34 61.69 114.89
C GLU A 377 137.75 61.94 114.31
N ALA A 378 137.91 61.92 112.98
CA ALA A 378 139.19 62.19 112.34
C ALA A 378 139.68 63.63 112.59
N ALA A 379 138.78 64.61 112.56
CA ALA A 379 139.09 66.00 112.89
C ALA A 379 139.46 66.17 114.37
N ASN A 380 138.74 65.50 115.28
CA ASN A 380 139.06 65.50 116.71
C ASN A 380 140.42 64.84 116.98
N ALA A 381 140.74 63.75 116.29
CA ALA A 381 142.04 63.09 116.35
C ALA A 381 143.17 63.99 115.82
N GLN A 382 142.94 64.74 114.73
CA GLN A 382 143.89 65.74 114.23
C GLN A 382 144.10 66.90 115.20
N VAL A 383 143.04 67.42 115.83
CA VAL A 383 143.15 68.49 116.84
C VAL A 383 143.90 67.99 118.08
N ALA A 384 143.66 66.75 118.52
CA ALA A 384 144.40 66.14 119.62
C ALA A 384 145.89 65.98 119.27
N ALA A 385 146.20 65.51 118.06
CA ALA A 385 147.58 65.37 117.59
C ALA A 385 148.30 66.73 117.45
N LEU A 386 147.62 67.76 116.95
CA LEU A 386 148.18 69.11 116.83
C LEU A 386 148.40 69.77 118.19
N ARG A 387 147.50 69.57 119.17
CA ARG A 387 147.71 70.01 120.56
C ARG A 387 148.91 69.33 121.19
N GLN A 388 149.04 68.02 121.00
CA GLN A 388 150.18 67.26 121.52
C GLN A 388 151.51 67.70 120.89
N ALA A 389 151.51 68.03 119.59
CA ALA A 389 152.67 68.60 118.91
C ALA A 389 153.03 70.00 119.43
N LEU A 390 152.03 70.84 119.73
CA LEU A 390 152.22 72.18 120.29
C LEU A 390 152.81 72.11 121.71
N ASP A 391 152.32 71.22 122.56
CA ASP A 391 152.84 71.02 123.92
C ASP A 391 154.28 70.48 123.89
N THR A 392 154.58 69.59 122.93
CA THR A 392 155.94 69.09 122.71
C THR A 392 156.87 70.22 122.27
N ALA A 393 156.42 71.10 121.35
CA ALA A 393 157.19 72.26 120.91
C ALA A 393 157.45 73.25 122.06
N HIS A 394 156.45 73.54 122.90
CA HIS A 394 156.64 74.39 124.08
C HIS A 394 157.63 73.79 125.08
N SER A 395 157.56 72.49 125.36
CA SER A 395 158.54 71.84 126.25
C SER A 395 159.98 71.91 125.69
N THR A 396 160.12 71.90 124.37
CA THR A 396 161.42 71.96 123.69
C THR A 396 161.99 73.38 123.74
N ILE A 397 161.15 74.39 123.62
CA ILE A 397 161.52 75.81 123.72
C ILE A 397 161.97 76.14 125.15
N SER A 398 161.20 75.76 126.16
CA SER A 398 161.60 75.99 127.57
C SER A 398 162.92 75.30 127.92
N ARG A 399 163.16 74.10 127.37
CA ARG A 399 164.44 73.40 127.55
C ARG A 399 165.63 74.11 126.91
N LEU A 400 165.45 74.72 125.72
CA LEU A 400 166.49 75.49 125.04
C LEU A 400 166.76 76.84 125.71
N GLU A 401 165.74 77.47 126.29
CA GLU A 401 165.88 78.70 127.07
C GLU A 401 166.70 78.46 128.36
N ASP A 402 166.49 77.33 129.03
CA ASP A 402 167.27 76.92 130.20
C ASP A 402 168.74 76.59 129.87
N GLU A 403 169.02 75.99 128.72
CA GLU A 403 170.39 75.73 128.26
C GLU A 403 171.16 77.02 127.91
N MET A 404 170.47 78.01 127.33
CA MET A 404 171.05 79.32 127.03
C MET A 404 171.33 80.15 128.29
N ALA A 405 170.50 80.03 129.32
CA ALA A 405 170.74 80.67 130.61
C ALA A 405 171.97 80.08 131.34
N ARG A 406 172.22 78.77 131.21
CA ARG A 406 173.39 78.11 131.83
C ARG A 406 174.70 78.42 131.12
N ARG A 407 174.72 78.56 129.79
CA ARG A 407 175.96 78.89 129.06
C ARG A 407 176.46 80.33 129.27
N LYS A 408 175.64 81.24 129.79
CA LYS A 408 176.05 82.61 130.14
C LYS A 408 176.82 82.73 131.46
N GLY A 409 177.05 81.63 132.19
CA GLY A 409 177.69 81.61 133.51
C GLY A 409 179.17 81.20 133.59
N GLU A 410 179.77 80.60 132.55
CA GLU A 410 181.01 79.79 132.73
C GLU A 410 182.26 80.13 131.90
N GLN A 411 182.42 81.32 131.32
CA GLN A 411 183.76 81.77 130.87
C GLN A 411 184.05 83.22 131.27
N LYS A 412 184.47 83.34 132.54
CA LYS A 412 185.46 84.29 133.05
C LYS A 412 186.74 83.54 133.31
#